data_AF-A0A817UCG9-F1
#
_entry.id   AF-A0A817UCG9-F1
#
_cell.length_a   1.000
_cell.length_b   1.000
_cell.length_c   1.000
_cell.angle_alpha   90.00
_cell.angle_beta   90.00
_cell.angle_gamma   90.00
#
_symmetry.space_group_name_H-M   'P 1'
#
loop_
_entity.id
_entity.type
_entity.pdbx_description
1 polymer ?
#
loop_
_entity_poly.entity_id
_entity_poly.type
_entity_poly.pdbx_seq_one_letter_code
_entity_poly.pdbx_strand_id
1 'polypeptide(L)'
;MRLLIGFFADMPNQQFHLRDNAFYVGIPKSWDWFFMRNHQRIVFFQDSIHLCSKLRNRLLSSKAKMLFGDKLISIDHILQLIETSSKRNHNLVKSDVLPKDRQNFVSCEKISNEIVLNELTSIPASEATKIYLEIIRNIRYAFINKDTNYIDRIHYAWENVFLIRFWYTWLSTKTKSELNSTLAELFSSQAHKKKNTKQQYFITLPAMFSIEINNHTLVYLALLVIQHKLPTVCLHVPIVDSQTCESTFRSCRAMSGPFSSIVNFTVHQFLQRVKKLSFLNSIKCQAGDSNASDSNKKIVTSSQTV
;
A
#
# COMPACT_ATOMS: atom_id res chain seq x y z
N MET A 1 -6.46 12.45 11.42
CA MET A 1 -6.05 13.33 10.29
C MET A 1 -6.51 14.75 10.57
N ARG A 2 -5.59 15.71 10.77
CA ARG A 2 -5.98 17.13 10.67
C ARG A 2 -6.23 17.42 9.19
N LEU A 3 -7.43 17.91 8.84
CA LEU A 3 -7.72 18.36 7.48
C LEU A 3 -6.80 19.55 7.17
N LEU A 4 -5.78 19.30 6.35
CA LEU A 4 -4.72 20.25 5.94
C LEU A 4 -5.21 21.39 5.03
N ILE A 5 -6.52 21.51 4.80
CA ILE A 5 -7.07 22.46 3.82
C ILE A 5 -6.78 23.92 4.23
N GLY A 6 -6.86 24.27 5.52
CA GLY A 6 -6.44 25.60 6.00
C GLY A 6 -4.93 25.80 6.04
N PHE A 7 -4.15 24.72 6.16
CA PHE A 7 -2.70 24.78 6.31
C PHE A 7 -1.96 25.20 5.03
N PHE A 8 -2.45 24.76 3.86
CA PHE A 8 -1.85 25.10 2.57
C PHE A 8 -2.42 26.37 1.93
N ALA A 9 -3.67 26.73 2.25
CA ALA A 9 -4.31 27.94 1.71
C ALA A 9 -3.71 29.23 2.30
N ASP A 10 -3.29 29.21 3.57
CA ASP A 10 -2.90 30.45 4.27
C ASP A 10 -1.43 30.86 4.07
N MET A 11 -0.54 30.01 3.53
CA MET A 11 0.91 30.29 3.58
C MET A 11 1.73 29.76 2.39
N PRO A 12 1.68 30.43 1.22
CA PRO A 12 2.43 29.99 0.04
C PRO A 12 3.96 30.14 0.11
N ASN A 13 4.56 30.81 1.12
CA ASN A 13 5.99 31.21 1.07
C ASN A 13 6.81 31.02 2.36
N GLN A 14 6.39 30.21 3.34
CA GLN A 14 7.18 30.01 4.57
C GLN A 14 8.01 28.72 4.57
N GLN A 15 9.26 28.81 5.03
CA GLN A 15 10.13 27.65 5.22
C GLN A 15 9.67 26.81 6.42
N PHE A 16 8.77 25.86 6.16
CA PHE A 16 8.08 25.03 7.16
C PHE A 16 8.97 24.26 8.16
N HIS A 17 10.24 24.04 7.84
CA HIS A 17 11.19 23.26 8.63
C HIS A 17 11.95 24.08 9.69
N LEU A 18 11.81 25.42 9.69
CA LEU A 18 12.48 26.34 10.63
C LEU A 18 11.58 26.80 11.79
N ARG A 19 10.44 26.13 12.01
CA ARG A 19 9.51 26.49 13.09
C ARG A 19 9.77 25.67 14.35
N ASP A 20 9.59 26.30 15.51
CA ASP A 20 9.86 25.74 16.84
C ASP A 20 9.06 24.46 17.16
N ASN A 21 7.94 24.24 16.47
CA ASN A 21 7.08 23.07 16.66
C ASN A 21 7.35 21.91 15.69
N ALA A 22 8.46 21.94 14.94
CA ALA A 22 8.86 20.81 14.11
C ALA A 22 9.41 19.66 14.96
N PHE A 23 9.10 18.42 14.58
CA PHE A 23 9.79 17.27 15.13
C PHE A 23 11.26 17.33 14.73
N TYR A 24 12.15 17.06 15.68
CA TYR A 24 13.58 16.91 15.42
C TYR A 24 14.01 15.45 15.61
N VAL A 25 14.78 14.92 14.68
CA VAL A 25 15.47 13.63 14.79
C VAL A 25 16.92 13.86 14.39
N GLY A 26 17.87 13.44 15.24
CA GLY A 26 19.30 13.45 14.89
C GLY A 26 19.63 12.34 13.89
N ILE A 27 19.46 12.60 12.60
CA ILE A 27 19.81 11.63 11.55
C ILE A 27 21.34 11.61 11.41
N PRO A 28 21.99 10.43 11.47
CA PRO A 28 23.42 10.33 11.28
C PRO A 28 23.85 10.88 9.90
N LYS A 29 24.95 11.63 9.86
CA LYS A 29 25.52 12.14 8.59
C LYS A 29 25.95 11.02 7.64
N SER A 30 26.22 9.83 8.17
CA SER A 30 26.54 8.63 7.39
C SER A 30 25.34 8.01 6.67
N TRP A 31 24.12 8.46 6.94
CA TRP A 31 22.91 7.95 6.28
C TRP A 31 22.62 8.72 5.00
N ASP A 32 23.55 8.68 4.05
CA ASP A 32 23.42 9.24 2.70
C ASP A 32 22.24 8.64 1.91
N TRP A 33 21.84 7.42 2.25
CA TRP A 33 20.72 6.70 1.69
C TRP A 33 19.34 7.18 2.19
N PHE A 34 19.28 7.95 3.29
CA PHE A 34 18.05 8.40 3.95
C PHE A 34 17.68 9.83 3.53
N PHE A 35 16.49 10.03 2.96
CA PHE A 35 16.15 11.32 2.32
C PHE A 35 15.50 12.33 3.28
N MET A 36 14.94 11.88 4.39
CA MET A 36 14.22 12.78 5.29
C MET A 36 15.20 13.72 6.01
N ARG A 37 14.78 14.97 6.24
CA ARG A 37 15.56 15.96 6.98
C ARG A 37 15.40 15.79 8.48
N ASN A 38 16.37 16.26 9.26
CA ASN A 38 16.34 16.25 10.73
C ASN A 38 15.09 16.92 11.31
N HIS A 39 14.58 17.98 10.66
CA HIS A 39 13.40 18.70 11.10
C HIS A 39 12.21 18.40 10.16
N GLN A 40 11.13 17.86 10.74
CA GLN A 40 9.89 17.57 10.02
C GLN A 40 8.70 18.12 10.80
N ARG A 41 7.89 18.97 10.16
CA ARG A 41 6.64 19.46 10.76
C ARG A 41 5.44 18.55 10.43
N ILE A 42 5.47 17.97 9.24
CA ILE A 42 4.45 17.06 8.74
C ILE A 42 5.17 15.84 8.22
N VAL A 43 4.60 14.69 8.50
CA VAL A 43 5.08 13.40 8.04
C VAL A 43 4.08 12.89 7.01
N PHE A 44 4.56 12.51 5.84
CA PHE A 44 3.72 12.07 4.72
C PHE A 44 3.74 10.55 4.60
N PHE A 45 2.56 9.97 4.46
CA PHE A 45 2.35 8.58 4.07
C PHE A 45 1.53 8.55 2.79
N GLN A 46 1.96 7.70 1.86
CA GLN A 46 1.20 7.32 0.68
C GLN A 46 0.35 6.10 0.99
N ASP A 47 -0.81 6.02 0.38
CA ASP A 47 -1.72 4.88 0.55
C ASP A 47 -1.14 3.60 -0.06
N SER A 48 -0.84 2.63 0.80
CA SER A 48 -0.25 1.35 0.43
C SER A 48 -1.22 0.41 -0.32
N ILE A 49 -2.53 0.48 -0.06
CA ILE A 49 -3.54 -0.31 -0.79
C ILE A 49 -3.64 0.18 -2.23
N HIS A 50 -3.63 1.49 -2.43
CA HIS A 50 -3.59 2.07 -3.78
C HIS A 50 -2.25 1.81 -4.47
N LEU A 51 -1.14 1.82 -3.74
CA LEU A 51 0.17 1.44 -4.27
C LEU A 51 0.18 0.00 -4.80
N CYS A 52 -0.27 -0.97 -4.00
CA CYS A 52 -0.40 -2.37 -4.43
C CYS A 52 -1.30 -2.51 -5.67
N SER A 53 -2.45 -1.82 -5.68
CA SER A 53 -3.36 -1.81 -6.82
C SER A 53 -2.72 -1.22 -8.08
N LYS A 54 -1.90 -0.17 -7.95
CA LYS A 54 -1.15 0.43 -9.07
C LYS A 54 -0.11 -0.53 -9.63
N LEU A 55 0.62 -1.26 -8.77
CA LEU A 55 1.58 -2.29 -9.19
C LEU A 55 0.88 -3.44 -9.92
N ARG A 56 -0.23 -3.97 -9.39
CA ARG A 56 -0.98 -5.00 -10.13
C ARG A 56 -1.52 -4.48 -11.46
N ASN A 57 -2.13 -3.30 -11.49
CA ASN A 57 -2.67 -2.73 -12.73
C ASN A 57 -1.56 -2.49 -13.77
N ARG A 58 -0.32 -2.26 -13.32
CA ARG A 58 0.84 -2.19 -14.20
C ARG A 58 1.17 -3.54 -14.84
N LEU A 59 1.12 -4.63 -14.06
CA LEU A 59 1.31 -6.00 -14.55
C LEU A 59 0.28 -6.38 -15.63
N LEU A 60 -0.97 -5.91 -15.48
CA LEU A 60 -2.06 -6.14 -16.44
C LEU A 60 -2.02 -5.22 -17.66
N SER A 61 -1.13 -4.24 -17.70
CA SER A 61 -1.13 -3.23 -18.74
C SER A 61 -0.48 -3.76 -20.02
N SER A 62 -1.22 -3.74 -21.13
CA SER A 62 -0.66 -4.03 -22.46
C SER A 62 0.46 -3.07 -22.89
N LYS A 63 0.56 -1.89 -22.25
CA LYS A 63 1.60 -0.89 -22.48
C LYS A 63 2.88 -1.14 -21.67
N ALA A 64 2.81 -1.96 -20.62
CA ALA A 64 3.96 -2.29 -19.80
C ALA A 64 4.61 -3.55 -20.35
N LYS A 65 5.94 -3.54 -20.44
CA LYS A 65 6.76 -4.69 -20.85
C LYS A 65 7.90 -4.78 -19.85
N MET A 66 7.54 -5.03 -18.59
CA MET A 66 8.46 -4.94 -17.47
C MET A 66 9.51 -6.04 -17.55
N LEU A 67 10.78 -5.65 -17.39
CA LEU A 67 11.92 -6.56 -17.38
C LEU A 67 12.64 -6.41 -16.06
N PHE A 68 12.96 -7.51 -15.40
CA PHE A 68 13.84 -7.52 -14.23
C PHE A 68 15.08 -8.32 -14.61
N GLY A 69 16.20 -7.62 -14.86
CA GLY A 69 17.34 -8.26 -15.51
C GLY A 69 16.99 -8.68 -16.95
N ASP A 70 17.43 -9.87 -17.34
CA ASP A 70 17.15 -10.51 -18.62
C ASP A 70 15.82 -11.28 -18.66
N LYS A 71 14.99 -11.15 -17.62
CA LYS A 71 13.74 -11.90 -17.45
C LYS A 71 12.52 -11.02 -17.58
N LEU A 72 11.46 -11.57 -18.17
CA LEU A 72 10.18 -10.89 -18.35
C LEU A 72 9.30 -11.01 -17.11
N ILE A 73 8.70 -9.90 -16.71
CA ILE A 73 7.58 -9.90 -15.77
C ILE A 73 6.29 -9.95 -16.60
N SER A 74 5.59 -11.09 -16.55
CA SER A 74 4.32 -11.30 -17.25
C SER A 74 3.23 -11.86 -16.34
N ILE A 75 2.00 -11.44 -16.64
CA ILE A 75 0.78 -12.04 -16.07
C ILE A 75 0.57 -13.47 -16.60
N ASP A 76 1.12 -13.78 -17.77
CA ASP A 76 0.95 -15.08 -18.43
C ASP A 76 1.55 -16.20 -17.58
N HIS A 77 2.61 -15.95 -16.80
CA HIS A 77 3.15 -16.91 -15.84
C HIS A 77 2.12 -17.32 -14.78
N ILE A 78 1.27 -16.39 -14.33
CA ILE A 78 0.19 -16.68 -13.36
C ILE A 78 -0.97 -17.41 -14.04
N LEU A 79 -1.27 -17.07 -15.30
CA LEU A 79 -2.29 -17.78 -16.08
C LEU A 79 -1.87 -19.22 -16.37
N GLN A 80 -0.60 -19.42 -16.74
CA GLN A 80 -0.01 -20.74 -16.92
C GLN A 80 -0.05 -21.55 -15.63
N LEU A 81 0.24 -20.94 -14.47
CA LEU A 81 0.08 -21.61 -13.18
C LEU A 81 -1.34 -22.14 -12.97
N ILE A 82 -2.36 -21.33 -13.26
CA ILE A 82 -3.77 -21.73 -13.13
C ILE A 82 -4.14 -22.86 -14.10
N GLU A 83 -3.50 -22.93 -15.26
CA GLU A 83 -3.80 -23.93 -16.28
C GLU A 83 -3.05 -25.24 -16.06
N THR A 84 -1.89 -25.20 -15.39
CA THR A 84 -0.99 -26.35 -15.22
C THR A 84 -1.00 -26.95 -13.82
N SER A 85 -1.23 -26.16 -12.78
CA SER A 85 -1.32 -26.62 -11.38
C SER A 85 -2.78 -26.75 -10.92
N SER A 86 -3.03 -27.62 -9.95
CA SER A 86 -4.36 -27.80 -9.37
C SER A 86 -4.76 -26.57 -8.56
N LYS A 87 -6.02 -26.12 -8.69
CA LYS A 87 -6.59 -25.02 -7.89
C LYS A 87 -6.36 -25.19 -6.39
N ARG A 88 -6.31 -26.42 -5.88
CA ARG A 88 -6.08 -26.69 -4.45
C ARG A 88 -4.69 -26.25 -3.98
N ASN A 89 -3.72 -26.20 -4.87
CA ASN A 89 -2.35 -25.86 -4.55
C ASN A 89 -2.15 -24.35 -4.45
N HIS A 90 -2.80 -23.56 -5.31
CA HIS A 90 -2.58 -22.11 -5.41
C HIS A 90 -3.80 -21.24 -5.05
N ASN A 91 -5.00 -21.81 -4.97
CA ASN A 91 -6.27 -21.15 -4.64
C ASN A 91 -6.64 -19.93 -5.51
N LEU A 92 -6.20 -19.91 -6.77
CA LEU A 92 -6.53 -18.85 -7.72
C LEU A 92 -7.57 -19.32 -8.74
N VAL A 93 -8.38 -18.37 -9.21
CA VAL A 93 -9.18 -18.51 -10.43
C VAL A 93 -8.86 -17.38 -11.42
N LYS A 94 -9.20 -17.54 -12.71
CA LYS A 94 -8.89 -16.55 -13.75
C LYS A 94 -9.40 -15.13 -13.40
N SER A 95 -10.54 -15.00 -12.73
CA SER A 95 -11.09 -13.70 -12.30
C SER A 95 -10.28 -13.02 -11.18
N ASP A 96 -9.47 -13.77 -10.43
CA ASP A 96 -8.57 -13.18 -9.43
C ASP A 96 -7.37 -12.50 -10.09
N VAL A 97 -6.91 -13.04 -11.23
CA VAL A 97 -5.77 -12.54 -12.02
C VAL A 97 -6.20 -11.43 -12.98
N LEU A 98 -7.35 -11.59 -13.62
CA LEU A 98 -7.94 -10.65 -14.57
C LEU A 98 -9.21 -10.01 -13.98
N PRO A 99 -9.09 -9.14 -12.95
CA PRO A 99 -10.25 -8.53 -12.33
C PRO A 99 -10.93 -7.56 -13.30
N LYS A 100 -12.27 -7.59 -13.34
CA LYS A 100 -13.07 -6.58 -14.05
C LYS A 100 -12.91 -5.20 -13.43
N ASP A 101 -12.82 -5.15 -12.09
CA ASP A 101 -12.64 -3.92 -11.33
C ASP A 101 -11.15 -3.65 -11.04
N ARG A 102 -10.67 -2.51 -11.54
CA ARG A 102 -9.29 -2.03 -11.32
C ARG A 102 -9.02 -1.60 -9.89
N GLN A 103 -10.03 -1.43 -9.05
CA GLN A 103 -9.91 -1.08 -7.64
C GLN A 103 -9.97 -2.29 -6.70
N ASN A 104 -10.18 -3.50 -7.22
CA ASN A 104 -10.30 -4.73 -6.42
C ASN A 104 -8.99 -5.06 -5.69
N PHE A 105 -8.80 -4.63 -4.45
CA PHE A 105 -7.57 -4.92 -3.71
C PHE A 105 -7.39 -6.42 -3.40
N VAL A 106 -8.48 -7.17 -3.21
CA VAL A 106 -8.46 -8.62 -2.89
C VAL A 106 -7.70 -9.42 -3.93
N SER A 107 -7.86 -9.09 -5.22
CA SER A 107 -7.07 -9.70 -6.30
C SER A 107 -5.57 -9.51 -6.11
N CYS A 108 -5.11 -8.34 -5.65
CA CYS A 108 -3.69 -8.12 -5.34
C CYS A 108 -3.21 -9.03 -4.21
N GLU A 109 -4.06 -9.22 -3.19
CA GLU A 109 -3.73 -10.06 -2.04
C GLU A 109 -3.57 -11.53 -2.41
N LYS A 110 -4.46 -12.03 -3.27
CA LYS A 110 -4.46 -13.41 -3.72
C LYS A 110 -3.24 -13.72 -4.56
N ILE A 111 -2.94 -12.92 -5.59
CA ILE A 111 -1.82 -13.20 -6.49
C ILE A 111 -0.44 -13.04 -5.84
N SER A 112 -0.35 -12.24 -4.76
CA SER A 112 0.90 -12.04 -4.00
C SER A 112 0.97 -12.93 -2.74
N ASN A 113 0.08 -13.91 -2.61
CA ASN A 113 0.11 -14.83 -1.49
C ASN A 113 1.33 -15.75 -1.56
N GLU A 114 1.91 -16.08 -0.41
CA GLU A 114 3.09 -16.95 -0.31
C GLU A 114 2.90 -18.31 -0.99
N ILE A 115 1.71 -18.91 -0.87
CA ILE A 115 1.38 -20.17 -1.53
C ILE A 115 1.52 -20.04 -3.05
N VAL A 116 1.03 -18.95 -3.63
CA VAL A 116 1.15 -18.68 -5.07
C VAL A 116 2.61 -18.47 -5.47
N LEU A 117 3.40 -17.76 -4.66
CA LEU A 117 4.81 -17.51 -4.95
C LEU A 117 5.66 -18.79 -4.91
N ASN A 118 5.33 -19.70 -4.00
CA ASN A 118 5.97 -21.01 -3.92
C ASN A 118 5.63 -21.83 -5.15
N GLU A 119 4.35 -21.90 -5.52
CA GLU A 119 3.88 -22.62 -6.71
C GLU A 119 4.43 -22.04 -8.02
N LEU A 120 4.63 -20.73 -8.12
CA LEU A 120 5.25 -20.11 -9.30
C LEU A 120 6.65 -20.64 -9.59
N THR A 121 7.38 -21.14 -8.60
CA THR A 121 8.71 -21.75 -8.80
C THR A 121 8.67 -22.94 -9.75
N SER A 122 7.51 -23.60 -9.90
CA SER A 122 7.31 -24.70 -10.86
C SER A 122 7.09 -24.24 -12.30
N ILE A 123 6.84 -22.94 -12.51
CA ILE A 123 6.57 -22.35 -13.83
C ILE A 123 7.88 -21.87 -14.46
N PRO A 124 8.27 -22.39 -15.63
CA PRO A 124 9.48 -21.98 -16.32
C PRO A 124 9.54 -20.47 -16.58
N ALA A 125 10.73 -19.87 -16.40
CA ALA A 125 11.01 -18.46 -16.67
C ALA A 125 10.16 -17.44 -15.88
N SER A 126 9.53 -17.86 -14.78
CA SER A 126 8.66 -17.03 -13.97
C SER A 126 9.36 -16.24 -12.87
N GLU A 127 10.69 -16.34 -12.75
CA GLU A 127 11.47 -15.84 -11.60
C GLU A 127 11.28 -14.34 -11.40
N ALA A 128 11.30 -13.55 -12.48
CA ALA A 128 11.06 -12.11 -12.39
C ALA A 128 9.61 -11.77 -12.00
N THR A 129 8.63 -12.54 -12.47
CA THR A 129 7.24 -12.37 -12.02
C THR A 129 7.11 -12.69 -10.53
N LYS A 130 7.78 -13.73 -10.04
CA LYS A 130 7.80 -14.07 -8.61
C LYS A 130 8.36 -12.91 -7.78
N ILE A 131 9.54 -12.39 -8.13
CA ILE A 131 10.15 -11.22 -7.46
C ILE A 131 9.20 -10.01 -7.49
N TYR A 132 8.54 -9.77 -8.62
CA TYR A 132 7.58 -8.67 -8.74
C TYR A 132 6.39 -8.80 -7.79
N LEU A 133 5.87 -10.01 -7.61
CA LEU A 133 4.77 -10.27 -6.69
C LEU A 133 5.24 -10.31 -5.23
N GLU A 134 6.48 -10.71 -4.96
CA GLU A 134 7.14 -10.57 -3.66
C GLU A 134 7.23 -9.10 -3.24
N ILE A 135 7.51 -8.18 -4.17
CA ILE A 135 7.48 -6.74 -3.87
C ILE A 135 6.09 -6.31 -3.36
N ILE A 136 5.02 -6.76 -4.04
CA ILE A 136 3.63 -6.46 -3.62
C ILE A 136 3.35 -7.09 -2.25
N ARG A 137 3.77 -8.33 -2.02
CA ARG A 137 3.63 -9.02 -0.72
C ARG A 137 4.33 -8.26 0.40
N ASN A 138 5.57 -7.84 0.18
CA ASN A 138 6.38 -7.14 1.16
C ASN A 138 5.77 -5.77 1.50
N ILE A 139 5.17 -5.05 0.53
CA ILE A 139 4.42 -3.81 0.82
C ILE A 139 3.23 -4.10 1.74
N ARG A 140 2.52 -5.21 1.53
CA ARG A 140 1.38 -5.61 2.38
C ARG A 140 1.82 -5.91 3.81
N TYR A 141 2.88 -6.69 3.99
CA TYR A 141 3.41 -6.97 5.34
C TYR A 141 3.92 -5.69 6.02
N ALA A 142 4.64 -4.84 5.30
CA ALA A 142 5.15 -3.59 5.86
C ALA A 142 4.04 -2.63 6.31
N PHE A 143 2.99 -2.45 5.49
CA PHE A 143 2.08 -1.30 5.65
C PHE A 143 0.61 -1.62 5.84
N ILE A 144 0.15 -2.83 5.55
CA ILE A 144 -1.29 -3.15 5.49
C ILE A 144 -1.68 -4.18 6.55
N ASN A 145 -0.90 -5.26 6.65
CA ASN A 145 -1.20 -6.33 7.60
C ASN A 145 -1.12 -5.79 9.03
N LYS A 146 -2.08 -6.13 9.87
CA LYS A 146 -2.17 -5.62 11.24
C LYS A 146 -1.24 -6.37 12.20
N ASP A 147 -1.04 -7.66 11.94
CA ASP A 147 -0.32 -8.57 12.83
C ASP A 147 1.20 -8.53 12.67
N THR A 148 1.71 -7.82 11.66
CA THR A 148 3.17 -7.69 11.46
C THR A 148 3.77 -6.78 12.53
N ASN A 149 4.76 -7.29 13.26
CA ASN A 149 5.49 -6.49 14.24
C ASN A 149 6.34 -5.40 13.55
N TYR A 150 6.77 -4.41 14.31
CA TYR A 150 7.37 -3.22 13.72
C TYR A 150 8.75 -3.44 13.08
N ILE A 151 9.57 -4.34 13.64
CA ILE A 151 10.90 -4.63 13.09
C ILE A 151 10.77 -5.35 11.75
N ASP A 152 9.87 -6.33 11.65
CA ASP A 152 9.58 -7.03 10.40
C ASP A 152 9.05 -6.06 9.34
N ARG A 153 8.23 -5.07 9.74
CA ARG A 153 7.78 -4.02 8.81
C ARG A 153 8.94 -3.26 8.21
N ILE A 154 9.92 -2.87 9.02
CA ILE A 154 11.14 -2.19 8.54
C ILE A 154 11.92 -3.11 7.60
N HIS A 155 12.05 -4.40 7.92
CA HIS A 155 12.72 -5.36 7.06
C HIS A 155 12.06 -5.45 5.67
N TYR A 156 10.76 -5.76 5.61
CA TYR A 156 10.03 -5.86 4.33
C TYR A 156 10.00 -4.53 3.55
N ALA A 157 9.91 -3.40 4.27
CA ALA A 157 10.00 -2.06 3.72
C ALA A 157 11.33 -1.82 2.98
N TRP A 158 12.46 -2.11 3.64
CA TRP A 158 13.79 -1.84 3.09
C TRP A 158 14.24 -2.85 2.05
N GLU A 159 13.81 -4.11 2.17
CA GLU A 159 13.97 -5.11 1.12
C GLU A 159 13.36 -4.60 -0.20
N ASN A 160 12.15 -4.03 -0.14
CA ASN A 160 11.54 -3.39 -1.31
C ASN A 160 12.33 -2.19 -1.83
N VAL A 161 12.82 -1.29 -0.96
CA VAL A 161 13.66 -0.17 -1.40
C VAL A 161 14.87 -0.68 -2.16
N PHE A 162 15.57 -1.66 -1.59
CA PHE A 162 16.76 -2.24 -2.18
C PHE A 162 16.48 -2.84 -3.56
N LEU A 163 15.47 -3.70 -3.68
CA LEU A 163 15.08 -4.32 -4.95
C LEU A 163 14.71 -3.28 -6.01
N ILE A 164 13.92 -2.27 -5.65
CA ILE A 164 13.47 -1.23 -6.58
C ILE A 164 14.62 -0.31 -7.01
N ARG A 165 15.51 0.09 -6.09
CA ARG A 165 16.70 0.90 -6.43
C ARG A 165 17.67 0.12 -7.32
N PHE A 166 17.89 -1.16 -7.02
CA PHE A 166 18.73 -2.03 -7.84
C PHE A 166 18.16 -2.15 -9.26
N TRP A 167 16.85 -2.45 -9.35
CA TRP A 167 16.15 -2.56 -10.64
C TRP A 167 16.22 -1.25 -11.45
N TYR A 168 15.98 -0.10 -10.80
CA TYR A 168 16.09 1.20 -11.46
C TYR A 168 17.51 1.52 -11.94
N THR A 169 18.53 1.18 -11.13
CA THR A 169 19.93 1.40 -11.46
C THR A 169 20.36 0.54 -12.65
N TRP A 170 20.04 -0.76 -12.62
CA TRP A 170 20.28 -1.66 -13.74
C TRP A 170 19.65 -1.13 -15.03
N LEU A 171 18.38 -0.70 -14.98
CA LEU A 171 17.70 -0.17 -16.16
C LEU A 171 18.36 1.12 -16.71
N SER A 172 18.95 1.91 -15.81
CA SER A 172 19.68 3.13 -16.16
C SER A 172 20.98 2.82 -16.92
N THR A 173 21.66 1.71 -16.59
CA THR A 173 22.88 1.26 -17.28
C THR A 173 22.62 0.69 -18.68
N LYS A 174 21.40 0.27 -19.00
CA LYS A 174 21.05 -0.33 -20.29
C LYS A 174 20.54 0.69 -21.29
N THR A 175 21.00 0.61 -22.54
CA THR A 175 20.42 1.38 -23.65
C THR A 175 19.03 0.85 -24.00
N LYS A 176 18.22 1.68 -24.66
CA LYS A 176 16.92 1.25 -25.16
C LYS A 176 17.03 0.13 -26.19
N SER A 177 18.12 0.12 -26.99
CA SER A 177 18.33 -0.91 -28.01
C SER A 177 18.55 -2.27 -27.38
N GLU A 178 19.41 -2.36 -26.37
CA GLU A 178 19.66 -3.60 -25.63
C GLU A 178 18.37 -4.15 -25.01
N LEU A 179 17.59 -3.30 -24.33
CA LEU A 179 16.32 -3.71 -23.71
C LEU A 179 15.29 -4.21 -24.73
N ASN A 180 15.25 -3.61 -25.93
CA ASN A 180 14.41 -4.10 -27.02
C ASN A 180 14.90 -5.44 -27.57
N SER A 181 16.23 -5.66 -27.67
CA SER A 181 16.80 -6.94 -28.10
C SER A 181 16.41 -8.05 -27.13
N THR A 182 16.66 -7.83 -25.83
CA THR A 182 16.26 -8.77 -24.77
C THR A 182 14.76 -9.06 -24.83
N LEU A 183 13.92 -8.04 -25.01
CA LEU A 183 12.48 -8.26 -25.14
C LEU A 183 12.12 -9.07 -26.40
N ALA A 184 12.79 -8.84 -27.53
CA ALA A 184 12.55 -9.59 -28.77
C ALA A 184 13.02 -11.05 -28.67
N GLU A 185 14.11 -11.33 -27.97
CA GLU A 185 14.57 -12.69 -27.68
C GLU A 185 13.54 -13.47 -26.83
N LEU A 186 12.85 -12.77 -25.93
CA LEU A 186 11.80 -13.35 -25.08
C LEU A 186 10.43 -13.45 -25.77
N PHE A 187 10.19 -12.73 -26.87
CA PHE A 187 8.94 -12.74 -27.62
C PHE A 187 9.16 -13.07 -29.09
N SER A 188 8.77 -14.27 -29.52
CA SER A 188 8.83 -14.73 -30.92
C SER A 188 7.90 -13.99 -31.90
N SER A 189 7.27 -12.89 -31.50
CA SER A 189 6.26 -12.17 -32.29
C SER A 189 6.57 -10.69 -32.47
N GLN A 190 6.34 -10.22 -33.69
CA GLN A 190 6.81 -8.96 -34.28
C GLN A 190 6.63 -7.73 -33.37
N ALA A 191 7.76 -7.10 -33.06
CA ALA A 191 7.81 -5.79 -32.43
C ALA A 191 7.24 -4.72 -33.38
N HIS A 192 5.98 -4.33 -33.19
CA HIS A 192 5.49 -3.10 -33.80
C HIS A 192 6.32 -1.91 -33.29
N LYS A 193 6.94 -1.17 -34.22
CA LYS A 193 7.67 0.09 -33.99
C LYS A 193 6.76 1.14 -33.35
N LYS A 194 6.55 1.08 -32.03
CA LYS A 194 6.00 2.20 -31.26
C LYS A 194 7.14 2.96 -30.58
N LYS A 195 6.97 4.27 -30.44
CA LYS A 195 7.86 5.14 -29.66
C LYS A 195 7.80 4.72 -28.18
N ASN A 196 8.56 3.70 -27.83
CA ASN A 196 8.62 3.18 -26.47
C ASN A 196 9.63 3.97 -25.63
N THR A 197 9.29 4.33 -24.40
CA THR A 197 10.21 4.96 -23.44
C THR A 197 10.82 3.88 -22.55
N LYS A 198 12.01 4.11 -21.96
CA LYS A 198 12.59 3.17 -20.97
C LYS A 198 11.64 2.89 -19.79
N GLN A 199 10.72 3.81 -19.50
CA GLN A 199 9.72 3.64 -18.45
C GLN A 199 8.81 2.42 -18.65
N GLN A 200 8.64 1.90 -19.88
CA GLN A 200 7.79 0.72 -20.10
C GLN A 200 8.32 -0.54 -19.43
N TYR A 201 9.63 -0.61 -19.18
CA TYR A 201 10.33 -1.76 -18.59
C TYR A 201 10.32 -1.75 -17.07
N PHE A 202 9.74 -0.72 -16.45
CA PHE A 202 9.76 -0.51 -15.02
C PHE A 202 8.35 -0.28 -14.46
N ILE A 203 8.25 -0.31 -13.12
CA ILE A 203 7.12 0.28 -12.42
C ILE A 203 7.05 1.79 -12.71
N THR A 204 5.88 2.39 -12.48
CA THR A 204 5.74 3.83 -12.69
C THR A 204 6.56 4.60 -11.67
N LEU A 205 7.20 5.72 -12.05
CA LEU A 205 7.96 6.57 -11.11
C LEU A 205 7.15 6.98 -9.87
N PRO A 206 5.85 7.35 -9.96
CA PRO A 206 5.05 7.60 -8.76
C PRO A 206 4.96 6.41 -7.81
N ALA A 207 4.94 5.17 -8.31
CA ALA A 207 4.92 3.98 -7.45
C ALA A 207 6.27 3.81 -6.74
N MET A 208 7.39 3.99 -7.44
CA MET A 208 8.73 3.99 -6.84
C MET A 208 8.84 5.05 -5.74
N PHE A 209 8.42 6.29 -6.01
CA PHE A 209 8.47 7.36 -5.00
C PHE A 209 7.53 7.10 -3.83
N SER A 210 6.35 6.48 -4.04
CA SER A 210 5.49 6.07 -2.94
C SER A 210 6.14 5.03 -2.03
N ILE A 211 6.86 4.06 -2.60
CA ILE A 211 7.66 3.08 -1.86
C ILE A 211 8.71 3.82 -1.02
N GLU A 212 9.54 4.66 -1.65
CA GLU A 212 10.56 5.46 -0.95
C GLU A 212 9.94 6.29 0.19
N ILE A 213 8.92 7.10 -0.09
CA ILE A 213 8.29 7.96 0.91
C ILE A 213 7.81 7.16 2.12
N ASN A 214 7.07 6.07 1.89
CA ASN A 214 6.53 5.25 2.98
C ASN A 214 7.64 4.64 3.84
N ASN A 215 8.69 4.12 3.22
CA ASN A 215 9.77 3.41 3.91
C ASN A 215 10.63 4.35 4.77
N HIS A 216 10.98 5.53 4.24
CA HIS A 216 11.77 6.49 5.03
C HIS A 216 10.93 7.10 6.14
N THR A 217 9.65 7.38 5.85
CA THR A 217 8.72 7.84 6.87
C THR A 217 8.57 6.82 8.00
N LEU A 218 8.51 5.52 7.68
CA LEU A 218 8.44 4.46 8.69
C LEU A 218 9.64 4.54 9.63
N VAL A 219 10.87 4.61 9.12
CA VAL A 219 12.07 4.78 9.94
C VAL A 219 12.03 6.07 10.75
N TYR A 220 11.57 7.17 10.17
CA TYR A 220 11.47 8.45 10.88
C TYR A 220 10.51 8.36 12.08
N LEU A 221 9.36 7.68 11.94
CA LEU A 221 8.45 7.42 13.06
C LEU A 221 9.12 6.57 14.15
N ALA A 222 9.87 5.55 13.76
CA ALA A 222 10.64 4.73 14.69
C ALA A 222 11.59 5.59 15.54
N LEU A 223 12.35 6.47 14.88
CA LEU A 223 13.31 7.35 15.54
C LEU A 223 12.62 8.34 16.48
N LEU A 224 11.45 8.88 16.11
CA LEU A 224 10.66 9.74 16.99
C LEU A 224 10.18 9.02 18.25
N VAL A 225 9.79 7.76 18.13
CA VAL A 225 9.35 6.97 19.29
C VAL A 225 10.53 6.58 20.17
N ILE A 226 11.65 6.17 19.58
CA ILE A 226 12.91 5.87 20.30
C ILE A 226 13.40 7.11 21.08
N GLN A 227 13.24 8.30 20.51
CA GLN A 227 13.57 9.57 21.18
C GLN A 227 12.46 10.09 22.11
N HIS A 228 11.43 9.28 22.40
CA HIS A 228 10.30 9.62 23.25
C HIS A 228 9.50 10.87 22.83
N LYS A 229 9.54 11.24 21.54
CA LYS A 229 8.78 12.38 20.97
C LYS A 229 7.37 11.98 20.53
N LEU A 230 7.15 10.69 20.30
CA LEU A 230 5.85 10.12 19.99
C LEU A 230 5.59 8.89 20.87
N PRO A 231 4.33 8.61 21.21
CA PRO A 231 3.97 7.38 21.92
C PRO A 231 4.14 6.15 21.02
N THR A 232 4.35 4.99 21.63
CA THR A 232 4.55 3.71 20.92
C THR A 232 3.38 3.32 20.03
N VAL A 233 2.15 3.76 20.34
CA VAL A 233 0.97 3.56 19.49
C VAL A 233 1.13 4.13 18.08
N CYS A 234 1.98 5.15 17.89
CA CYS A 234 2.29 5.71 16.57
C CYS A 234 3.06 4.74 15.66
N LEU A 235 3.59 3.63 16.20
CA LEU A 235 4.20 2.55 15.43
C LEU A 235 3.15 1.61 14.81
N HIS A 236 1.87 1.72 15.18
CA HIS A 236 0.80 0.94 14.57
C HIS A 236 0.47 1.48 13.16
N VAL A 237 1.25 1.07 12.17
CA VAL A 237 1.20 1.56 10.78
C VAL A 237 -0.21 1.54 10.14
N PRO A 238 -1.11 0.58 10.39
CA PRO A 238 -2.46 0.64 9.81
C PRO A 238 -3.26 1.90 10.18
N ILE A 239 -2.87 2.69 11.20
CA ILE A 239 -3.55 3.96 11.51
C ILE A 239 -3.28 5.07 10.48
N VAL A 240 -2.23 4.94 9.66
CA VAL A 240 -1.83 5.98 8.69
C VAL A 240 -2.38 5.73 7.28
N ASP A 241 -3.18 4.68 7.09
CA ASP A 241 -3.82 4.40 5.81
C ASP A 241 -5.09 5.26 5.58
N SER A 242 -5.63 5.22 4.36
CA SER A 242 -6.85 5.94 4.00
C SER A 242 -8.14 5.13 4.21
N GLN A 243 -8.07 3.88 4.69
CA GLN A 243 -9.22 2.97 4.73
C GLN A 243 -10.33 3.46 5.64
N THR A 244 -9.99 4.18 6.70
CA THR A 244 -10.98 4.85 7.57
C THR A 244 -11.77 5.91 6.82
N CYS A 245 -11.13 6.66 5.91
CA CYS A 245 -11.79 7.62 5.04
C CYS A 245 -12.71 6.93 4.03
N GLU A 246 -12.21 5.89 3.35
CA GLU A 246 -13.01 5.09 2.42
C GLU A 246 -14.22 4.42 3.10
N SER A 247 -14.04 3.94 4.33
CA SER A 247 -15.14 3.40 5.15
C SER A 247 -16.20 4.48 5.41
N THR A 248 -15.79 5.71 5.72
CA THR A 248 -16.73 6.83 5.93
C THR A 248 -17.50 7.14 4.66
N PHE A 249 -16.83 7.21 3.50
CA PHE A 249 -17.50 7.40 2.21
C PHE A 249 -18.47 6.26 1.87
N ARG A 250 -18.10 5.00 2.15
CA ARG A 250 -18.99 3.85 1.98
C ARG A 250 -20.21 3.96 2.89
N SER A 251 -20.04 4.29 4.16
CA SER A 251 -21.16 4.50 5.09
C SER A 251 -22.07 5.63 4.62
N CYS A 252 -21.54 6.77 4.16
CA CYS A 252 -22.34 7.86 3.60
C CYS A 252 -23.13 7.43 2.35
N ARG A 253 -22.56 6.59 1.48
CA ARG A 253 -23.25 6.02 0.31
C ARG A 253 -24.37 5.05 0.71
N ALA A 254 -24.13 4.25 1.75
CA ALA A 254 -25.11 3.29 2.27
C ALA A 254 -26.28 3.97 3.02
N MET A 255 -26.10 5.19 3.52
CA MET A 255 -27.18 5.96 4.17
C MET A 255 -28.14 6.59 3.15
N SER A 256 -28.85 5.73 2.42
CA SER A 256 -29.98 6.10 1.56
C SER A 256 -31.29 5.63 2.22
N GLY A 257 -32.41 6.28 1.89
CA GLY A 257 -33.72 5.92 2.45
C GLY A 257 -34.23 4.55 1.97
N PRO A 258 -35.26 3.96 2.60
CA PRO A 258 -35.75 2.60 2.31
C PRO A 258 -36.14 2.33 0.84
N PHE A 259 -36.40 3.40 0.08
CA PHE A 259 -36.80 3.37 -1.33
C PHE A 259 -35.91 4.23 -2.23
N SER A 260 -34.69 4.55 -1.77
CA SER A 260 -33.73 5.39 -2.49
C SER A 260 -32.39 4.68 -2.60
N SER A 261 -31.88 4.56 -3.83
CA SER A 261 -30.54 4.02 -4.13
C SER A 261 -29.55 5.13 -4.50
N ILE A 262 -29.74 6.34 -3.96
CA ILE A 262 -28.92 7.51 -4.29
C ILE A 262 -27.53 7.38 -3.66
N VAL A 263 -26.64 6.74 -4.41
CA VAL A 263 -25.22 6.58 -4.08
C VAL A 263 -24.40 7.84 -4.34
N ASN A 264 -24.88 8.74 -5.22
CA ASN A 264 -24.20 9.99 -5.54
C ASN A 264 -24.88 11.15 -4.81
N PHE A 265 -24.09 12.04 -4.21
CA PHE A 265 -24.62 13.14 -3.42
C PHE A 265 -23.73 14.38 -3.55
N THR A 266 -24.33 15.54 -3.37
CA THR A 266 -23.60 16.81 -3.35
C THR A 266 -22.76 16.93 -2.08
N VAL A 267 -21.80 17.87 -2.05
CA VAL A 267 -21.01 18.15 -0.86
C VAL A 267 -21.89 18.52 0.34
N HIS A 268 -22.96 19.29 0.11
CA HIS A 268 -23.90 19.64 1.18
C HIS A 268 -24.57 18.39 1.78
N GLN A 269 -25.06 17.49 0.92
CA GLN A 269 -25.65 16.22 1.35
C GLN A 269 -24.63 15.31 2.05
N PHE A 270 -23.37 15.30 1.60
CA PHE A 270 -22.29 14.59 2.30
C PHE A 270 -22.12 15.11 3.72
N LEU A 271 -22.03 16.43 3.92
CA LEU A 271 -21.86 17.03 5.25
C LEU A 271 -23.03 16.70 6.19
N GLN A 272 -24.26 16.72 5.69
CA GLN A 272 -25.43 16.29 6.46
C GLN A 272 -25.34 14.81 6.88
N ARG A 273 -24.93 13.94 5.95
CA ARG A 273 -24.74 12.50 6.20
C ARG A 273 -23.62 12.26 7.21
N VAL A 274 -22.50 12.96 7.12
CA VAL A 274 -21.39 12.84 8.09
C VAL A 274 -21.84 13.26 9.49
N LYS A 275 -22.63 14.33 9.65
CA LYS A 275 -23.20 14.72 10.96
C LYS A 275 -24.05 13.59 11.56
N LYS A 276 -24.90 12.96 10.75
CA LYS A 276 -25.71 11.82 11.18
C LYS A 276 -24.85 10.61 11.58
N LEU A 277 -23.81 10.28 10.80
CA LEU A 277 -22.87 9.21 11.14
C LEU A 277 -22.14 9.49 12.45
N SER A 278 -21.71 10.73 12.68
CA SER A 278 -21.06 11.13 13.93
C SER A 278 -21.98 10.88 15.13
N PHE A 279 -23.25 11.27 15.03
CA PHE A 279 -24.23 11.04 16.10
C PHE A 279 -24.47 9.54 16.35
N LEU A 280 -24.62 8.74 15.29
CA LEU A 280 -24.77 7.28 15.40
C LEU A 280 -23.55 6.62 16.04
N ASN A 281 -22.35 7.09 15.72
CA ASN A 281 -21.12 6.58 16.34
C ASN A 281 -21.04 6.96 17.82
N SER A 282 -21.42 8.18 18.21
CA SER A 282 -21.48 8.58 19.62
C SER A 282 -22.42 7.69 20.43
N ILE A 283 -23.61 7.38 19.90
CA ILE A 283 -24.56 6.45 20.55
C ILE A 283 -23.95 5.05 20.69
N LYS A 284 -23.30 4.54 19.64
CA LYS A 284 -22.65 3.22 19.68
C LYS A 284 -21.54 3.14 20.73
N CYS A 285 -20.71 4.18 20.84
CA CYS A 285 -19.66 4.26 21.86
C CYS A 285 -20.27 4.24 23.26
N GLN A 286 -21.29 5.08 23.51
CA GLN A 286 -21.98 5.11 24.80
C GLN A 286 -22.64 3.77 25.16
N ALA A 287 -23.31 3.11 24.21
CA ALA A 287 -23.92 1.81 24.44
C ALA A 287 -22.88 0.68 24.66
N GLY A 288 -21.71 0.77 24.02
CA GLY A 288 -20.59 -0.14 24.22
C GLY A 288 -19.99 -0.02 25.63
N ASP A 289 -19.84 1.21 26.11
CA ASP A 289 -19.33 1.49 27.46
C ASP A 289 -20.32 1.04 28.55
N SER A 290 -21.63 1.21 28.33
CA SER A 290 -22.68 0.68 29.22
C SER A 290 -22.61 -0.84 29.33
N ASN A 291 -22.45 -1.56 28.22
CA ASN A 291 -22.35 -3.03 28.21
C ASN A 291 -21.03 -3.56 28.80
N ALA A 292 -19.93 -2.81 28.69
CA ALA A 292 -18.66 -3.13 29.35
C ALA A 292 -18.70 -2.87 30.87
N SER A 293 -19.48 -1.88 31.31
CA SER A 293 -19.70 -1.61 32.74
C SER A 293 -20.61 -2.64 33.41
N ASP A 294 -21.56 -3.24 32.68
CA ASP A 294 -22.44 -4.29 33.19
C ASP A 294 -21.79 -5.69 33.20
N SER A 295 -20.85 -5.96 32.29
CA SER A 295 -20.06 -7.21 32.33
C SER A 295 -19.06 -7.23 33.49
N ASN A 296 -18.48 -6.09 33.86
CA ASN A 296 -17.66 -5.96 35.07
C ASN A 296 -18.47 -6.00 36.37
N LYS A 297 -19.75 -5.59 36.38
CA LYS A 297 -20.63 -5.77 37.54
C LYS A 297 -21.02 -7.23 37.80
N LYS A 298 -21.20 -8.04 36.74
CA LYS A 298 -21.53 -9.47 36.88
C LYS A 298 -20.41 -10.33 37.47
N ILE A 299 -19.14 -9.92 37.32
CA ILE A 299 -17.99 -10.64 37.88
C ILE A 299 -17.81 -10.35 39.38
N VAL A 300 -18.21 -9.17 39.85
CA VAL A 300 -18.09 -8.79 41.27
C VAL A 300 -19.22 -9.37 42.12
N THR A 301 -20.38 -9.67 41.55
CA THR A 301 -21.53 -10.25 42.30
C THR A 301 -21.49 -11.78 42.46
N SER A 302 -20.60 -12.51 41.79
CA SER A 302 -20.50 -13.98 41.89
C SER A 302 -19.40 -14.48 42.84
N SER A 303 -18.70 -13.58 43.53
CA SER A 303 -17.64 -13.90 44.51
C SER A 303 -18.02 -13.61 45.97
N GLN A 304 -19.31 -13.41 46.26
CA GLN A 304 -19.84 -13.29 47.62
C GLN A 304 -21.11 -14.14 47.82
N THR A 305 -20.94 -15.46 47.84
CA THR A 305 -21.80 -16.37 48.59
C THR A 305 -21.00 -17.64 48.85
N VAL A 306 -20.62 -17.82 50.11
CA VAL A 306 -20.22 -19.10 50.72
C VAL A 306 -21.41 -20.06 50.69
#